data_AF-M6BT18-F1
#
_entry.id   AF-M6BT18-F1
#
_cell.length_a   1.000
_cell.length_b   1.000
_cell.length_c   1.000
_cell.angle_alpha   90.00
_cell.angle_beta   90.00
_cell.angle_gamma   90.00
#
_symmetry.space_group_name_H-M   'P 1'
#
loop_
_entity.id
_entity.type
_entity.pdbx_description
1 polymer ?
#
loop_
_entity_poly.entity_id
_entity_poly.type
_entity_poly.pdbx_seq_one_letter_code
_entity_poly.pdbx_strand_id
1 'polypeptide(L)'
;MKILISIFPIAIIIGNFYLFSITKDKIKAFTIQPPFLSFDFTNSYLSNKNSRISHLSDRNPYTTWTKLRHSNRTEDFFLELRQTHHLKENKPEISKWKTLHVVGCKQTLEKLKLGLILRESIDMDKELRMPKDRMLGEKVLNFSKSKHFKIPLEPYYQPEASLEFPQKMFIWTVNGTWITENQSYLNEKKGFCLEDIWLSED
;
A
#
# COMPACT_ATOMS: atom_id res chain seq x y z
N MET A 1 -12.12 21.69 49.44
CA MET A 1 -11.80 20.26 49.21
C MET A 1 -12.83 19.52 48.35
N LYS A 2 -14.15 19.71 48.52
CA LYS A 2 -15.20 19.02 47.72
C LYS A 2 -15.21 19.32 46.22
N ILE A 3 -14.84 20.54 45.80
CA ILE A 3 -14.83 20.93 44.37
C ILE A 3 -13.71 20.21 43.59
N LEU A 4 -12.54 20.00 44.20
CA LEU A 4 -11.42 19.27 43.57
C LEU A 4 -11.76 17.79 43.33
N ILE A 5 -12.57 17.19 44.22
CA ILE A 5 -12.99 15.79 44.14
C ILE A 5 -13.91 15.55 42.94
N SER A 6 -14.69 16.54 42.52
CA SER A 6 -15.54 16.44 41.32
C SER A 6 -14.79 16.77 40.02
N ILE A 7 -13.75 17.61 40.08
CA ILE A 7 -12.95 17.98 38.89
C ILE A 7 -12.13 16.79 38.38
N PHE A 8 -11.58 15.96 39.28
CA PHE A 8 -10.76 14.81 38.90
C PHE A 8 -11.48 13.76 38.03
N PRO A 9 -12.68 13.25 38.38
CA PRO A 9 -13.41 12.31 37.52
C PRO A 9 -13.87 12.96 36.21
N ILE A 10 -14.24 14.25 36.21
CA ILE A 10 -14.59 14.98 34.99
C ILE A 10 -13.39 15.08 34.06
N ALA A 11 -12.21 15.40 34.58
CA ALA A 11 -10.98 15.45 33.80
C ALA A 11 -10.59 14.07 33.21
N ILE A 12 -10.80 12.98 33.96
CA ILE A 12 -10.59 11.61 33.46
C ILE A 12 -11.55 11.29 32.32
N ILE A 13 -12.84 11.64 32.45
CA ILE A 13 -13.83 11.39 31.40
C ILE A 13 -13.49 12.19 30.14
N ILE A 14 -13.17 13.48 30.28
CA ILE A 14 -12.77 14.33 29.15
C ILE A 14 -11.49 13.80 28.50
N GLY A 15 -10.49 13.41 29.30
CA GLY A 15 -9.24 12.84 28.80
C GLY A 15 -9.45 11.53 28.02
N ASN A 16 -10.25 10.62 28.55
CA ASN A 16 -10.60 9.37 27.86
C ASN A 16 -11.39 9.63 26.57
N PHE A 17 -12.35 10.56 26.58
CA PHE A 17 -13.10 10.93 25.39
C PHE A 17 -12.20 11.55 24.32
N TYR A 18 -11.28 12.44 24.72
CA TYR A 18 -10.29 13.02 23.82
C TYR A 18 -9.39 11.95 23.21
N LEU A 19 -8.82 11.05 24.03
CA LEU A 19 -8.00 9.92 23.57
C LEU A 19 -8.77 9.01 22.61
N PHE A 20 -10.02 8.67 22.92
CA PHE A 20 -10.85 7.86 22.06
C PHE A 20 -11.10 8.55 20.71
N SER A 21 -11.45 9.83 20.72
CA SER A 21 -11.71 10.61 19.51
C SER A 21 -10.49 10.65 18.58
N ILE A 22 -9.32 11.00 19.11
CA ILE A 22 -8.10 11.07 18.29
C ILE A 22 -7.61 9.68 17.82
N THR A 23 -7.89 8.62 18.59
CA THR A 23 -7.44 7.26 18.26
C THR A 23 -8.34 6.64 17.21
N LYS A 24 -9.65 6.88 17.26
CA LYS A 24 -10.63 6.35 16.31
C LYS A 24 -10.30 6.78 14.87
N ASP A 25 -9.94 8.05 14.67
CA ASP A 25 -9.59 8.56 13.36
C ASP A 25 -8.30 7.92 12.82
N LYS A 26 -7.30 7.72 13.68
CA LYS A 26 -6.07 7.00 13.32
C LYS A 26 -6.33 5.54 12.98
N ILE A 27 -7.14 4.84 13.77
CA ILE A 27 -7.54 3.46 13.48
C ILE A 27 -8.21 3.38 12.11
N LYS A 28 -9.16 4.28 11.84
CA LYS A 28 -9.85 4.34 10.54
C LYS A 28 -8.86 4.57 9.39
N ALA A 29 -7.88 5.45 9.57
CA ALA A 29 -6.82 5.66 8.58
C ALA A 29 -6.00 4.39 8.33
N PHE A 30 -5.59 3.66 9.39
CA PHE A 30 -4.83 2.41 9.25
C PHE A 30 -5.63 1.27 8.60
N THR A 31 -6.94 1.24 8.82
CA THR A 31 -7.83 0.31 8.13
C THR A 31 -7.82 0.56 6.62
N ILE A 32 -7.72 1.82 6.17
CA ILE A 32 -7.73 2.19 4.74
C ILE A 32 -6.32 2.08 4.12
N GLN A 33 -5.33 2.64 4.80
CA GLN A 33 -3.93 2.65 4.38
C GLN A 33 -3.08 2.13 5.55
N PRO A 34 -2.66 0.86 5.51
CA PRO A 34 -1.81 0.31 6.55
C PRO A 34 -0.45 1.00 6.50
N PRO A 35 0.27 1.08 7.62
CA PRO A 35 1.59 1.72 7.70
C PRO A 35 2.69 0.81 7.12
N PHE A 36 2.46 0.23 5.94
CA PHE A 36 3.47 -0.59 5.27
C PHE A 36 4.37 0.25 4.37
N LEU A 37 5.51 -0.32 3.99
CA LEU A 37 6.54 0.40 3.24
C LEU A 37 6.04 0.81 1.85
N SER A 38 6.31 2.06 1.52
CA SER A 38 6.03 2.63 0.20
C SER A 38 7.20 3.49 -0.23
N PHE A 39 7.69 3.24 -1.44
CA PHE A 39 8.83 3.95 -2.01
C PHE A 39 8.51 4.48 -3.40
N ASP A 40 8.86 5.75 -3.62
CA ASP A 40 8.90 6.40 -4.91
C ASP A 40 10.35 6.66 -5.29
N PHE A 41 10.89 5.81 -6.17
CA PHE A 41 12.29 5.89 -6.62
C PHE A 41 12.52 6.98 -7.68
N THR A 42 11.45 7.61 -8.14
CA THR A 42 11.48 8.76 -9.04
C THR A 42 11.51 10.09 -8.28
N ASN A 43 11.26 10.07 -6.96
CA ASN A 43 11.15 11.26 -6.12
C ASN A 43 10.19 12.32 -6.71
N SER A 44 9.04 11.88 -7.22
CA SER A 44 8.09 12.74 -7.93
C SER A 44 7.54 13.86 -7.04
N TYR A 45 7.47 13.60 -5.73
CA TYR A 45 7.06 14.59 -4.73
C TYR A 45 7.95 15.86 -4.71
N LEU A 46 9.21 15.77 -5.16
CA LEU A 46 10.12 16.92 -5.25
C LEU A 46 9.71 17.90 -6.36
N SER A 47 9.13 17.40 -7.45
CA SER A 47 8.60 18.24 -8.54
C SER A 47 7.17 18.71 -8.26
N ASN A 48 6.36 17.88 -7.58
CA ASN A 48 4.98 18.20 -7.25
C ASN A 48 4.62 17.62 -5.88
N LYS A 49 4.37 18.48 -4.89
CA LYS A 49 4.02 18.07 -3.51
C LYS A 49 2.76 17.21 -3.41
N ASN A 50 1.92 17.23 -4.45
CA ASN A 50 0.70 16.43 -4.55
C ASN A 50 0.92 15.06 -5.24
N SER A 51 2.12 14.76 -5.75
CA SER A 51 2.48 13.45 -6.28
C SER A 51 3.24 12.66 -5.20
N ARG A 52 2.52 12.14 -4.21
CA ARG A 52 3.10 11.37 -3.10
C ARG A 52 2.83 9.90 -3.32
N ILE A 53 3.80 9.04 -2.97
CA ILE A 53 3.62 7.59 -3.09
C ILE A 53 2.44 7.07 -2.26
N SER A 54 2.17 7.70 -1.12
CA SER A 54 1.04 7.36 -0.26
C SER A 54 -0.31 7.51 -0.98
N HIS A 55 -0.41 8.36 -2.00
CA HIS A 55 -1.64 8.51 -2.78
C HIS A 55 -1.99 7.28 -3.60
N LEU A 56 -1.01 6.41 -3.87
CA LEU A 56 -1.22 5.21 -4.67
C LEU A 56 -1.93 4.10 -3.91
N SER A 57 -2.17 4.25 -2.61
CA SER A 57 -2.81 3.24 -1.77
C SER A 57 -3.70 3.85 -0.67
N ASP A 58 -4.13 5.11 -0.83
CA ASP A 58 -4.95 5.82 0.16
C ASP A 58 -6.46 5.68 -0.10
N ARG A 59 -6.85 4.99 -1.19
CA ARG A 59 -8.25 4.78 -1.61
C ARG A 59 -9.00 6.08 -1.89
N ASN A 60 -8.30 7.19 -2.13
CA ASN A 60 -8.91 8.49 -2.38
C ASN A 60 -8.95 8.79 -3.89
N PRO A 61 -10.14 8.95 -4.50
CA PRO A 61 -10.25 9.15 -5.95
C PRO A 61 -9.78 10.54 -6.43
N TYR A 62 -9.45 11.45 -5.51
CA TYR A 62 -9.00 12.81 -5.81
C TYR A 62 -7.48 12.98 -5.75
N THR A 63 -6.76 11.95 -5.33
CA THR A 63 -5.31 11.93 -5.24
C THR A 63 -4.73 11.01 -6.31
N THR A 64 -3.51 11.31 -6.73
CA THR A 64 -2.79 10.51 -7.72
C THR A 64 -1.32 10.48 -7.40
N TRP A 65 -0.65 9.44 -7.90
CA TRP A 65 0.79 9.40 -8.02
C TRP A 65 1.16 9.47 -9.51
N THR A 66 2.02 10.42 -9.85
CA THR A 66 2.52 10.63 -11.22
C THR A 66 4.03 10.57 -11.22
N LYS A 67 4.62 9.76 -12.10
CA LYS A 67 6.06 9.77 -12.35
C LYS A 67 6.43 11.08 -13.07
N LEU A 68 7.24 11.90 -12.40
CA LEU A 68 7.68 13.21 -12.87
C LEU A 68 9.20 13.31 -13.08
N ARG A 69 9.93 12.20 -12.91
CA ARG A 69 11.38 12.07 -13.14
C ARG A 69 11.74 10.64 -13.48
N HIS A 70 12.97 10.42 -13.94
CA HIS A 70 13.51 9.08 -14.10
C HIS A 70 13.78 8.42 -12.73
N SER A 71 13.66 7.09 -12.66
CA SER A 71 13.97 6.34 -11.46
C SER A 71 15.49 6.23 -11.25
N ASN A 72 15.92 6.19 -9.99
CA ASN A 72 17.29 5.83 -9.60
C ASN A 72 17.46 4.31 -9.37
N ARG A 73 16.40 3.53 -9.57
CA ARG A 73 16.36 2.07 -9.47
C ARG A 73 15.80 1.47 -10.77
N THR A 74 15.76 0.15 -10.83
CA THR A 74 15.13 -0.59 -11.94
C THR A 74 13.62 -0.33 -12.00
N GLU A 75 12.98 -0.22 -10.85
CA GLU A 75 11.56 0.07 -10.69
C GLU A 75 11.31 1.55 -10.37
N ASP A 76 10.13 2.06 -10.74
CA ASP A 76 9.72 3.43 -10.44
C ASP A 76 9.13 3.57 -9.04
N PHE A 77 8.42 2.53 -8.58
CA PHE A 77 7.84 2.48 -7.25
C PHE A 77 7.83 1.07 -6.67
N PHE A 78 7.70 1.01 -5.35
CA PHE A 78 7.50 -0.21 -4.56
C PHE A 78 6.45 0.05 -3.48
N LEU A 79 5.50 -0.87 -3.32
CA LEU A 79 4.39 -0.76 -2.39
C LEU A 79 4.12 -2.08 -1.69
N GLU A 80 4.24 -2.09 -0.38
CA GLU A 80 3.65 -3.11 0.48
C GLU A 80 2.16 -2.82 0.69
N LEU A 81 1.31 -3.82 0.46
CA LEU A 81 -0.15 -3.67 0.45
C LEU A 81 -0.80 -4.23 1.71
N ARG A 82 -1.00 -5.55 1.82
CA ARG A 82 -1.63 -6.17 2.99
C ARG A 82 -1.00 -7.51 3.29
N GLN A 83 -1.03 -7.88 4.56
CA GLN A 83 -0.64 -9.22 4.99
C GLN A 83 -1.63 -10.26 4.49
N THR A 84 -1.09 -11.41 4.08
CA THR A 84 -1.80 -12.65 3.77
C THR A 84 -2.57 -13.22 4.96
N HIS A 85 -2.21 -12.79 6.16
CA HIS A 85 -2.84 -13.19 7.41
C HIS A 85 -3.18 -11.95 8.24
N HIS A 86 -4.14 -12.07 9.14
CA HIS A 86 -4.40 -11.10 10.20
C HIS A 86 -4.49 -11.81 11.55
N LEU A 87 -4.18 -11.11 12.63
CA LEU A 87 -4.32 -11.64 13.98
C LEU A 87 -5.77 -11.48 14.44
N LYS A 88 -6.39 -12.58 14.85
CA LYS A 88 -7.72 -12.60 15.46
C LYS A 88 -7.69 -13.53 16.66
N GLU A 89 -8.10 -13.02 17.82
CA GLU A 89 -8.07 -13.76 19.09
C GLU A 89 -6.70 -14.41 19.38
N ASN A 90 -5.62 -13.68 19.13
CA ASN A 90 -4.23 -14.13 19.25
C ASN A 90 -3.83 -15.31 18.35
N LYS A 91 -4.63 -15.62 17.31
CA LYS A 91 -4.30 -16.63 16.31
C LYS A 91 -4.21 -16.00 14.92
N PRO A 92 -3.29 -16.49 14.07
CA PRO A 92 -3.26 -16.06 12.68
C PRO A 92 -4.46 -16.64 11.90
N GLU A 93 -5.23 -15.78 11.25
CA GLU A 93 -6.28 -16.16 10.31
C GLU A 93 -5.90 -15.70 8.90
N ILE A 94 -6.15 -16.55 7.90
CA ILE A 94 -5.87 -16.23 6.50
C ILE A 94 -6.82 -15.12 6.03
N SER A 95 -6.27 -14.06 5.47
CA SER A 95 -7.02 -12.99 4.83
C SER A 95 -7.53 -13.44 3.46
N LYS A 96 -8.74 -13.05 3.08
CA LYS A 96 -9.42 -13.58 1.89
C LYS A 96 -9.16 -12.72 0.65
N TRP A 97 -7.95 -12.22 0.47
CA TRP A 97 -7.58 -11.40 -0.68
C TRP A 97 -7.72 -12.20 -1.98
N LYS A 98 -8.59 -11.75 -2.87
CA LYS A 98 -8.86 -12.40 -4.16
C LYS A 98 -8.28 -11.64 -5.33
N THR A 99 -8.37 -10.31 -5.30
CA THR A 99 -8.07 -9.48 -6.46
C THR A 99 -7.14 -8.33 -6.09
N LEU A 100 -6.11 -8.12 -6.92
CA LEU A 100 -5.31 -6.90 -6.94
C LEU A 100 -5.86 -5.97 -8.00
N HIS A 101 -6.22 -4.76 -7.58
CA HIS A 101 -6.67 -3.70 -8.44
C HIS A 101 -5.54 -2.72 -8.72
N VAL A 102 -5.42 -2.30 -9.98
CA VAL A 102 -4.52 -1.22 -10.39
C VAL A 102 -5.31 -0.26 -11.27
N VAL A 103 -5.32 1.01 -10.90
CA VAL A 103 -6.09 2.06 -11.60
C VAL A 103 -5.14 3.14 -12.10
N GLY A 104 -5.17 3.36 -13.41
CA GLY A 104 -4.44 4.43 -14.08
C GLY A 104 -5.33 5.66 -14.26
N CYS A 105 -4.72 6.84 -14.25
CA CYS A 105 -5.44 8.08 -14.48
C CYS A 105 -6.07 8.11 -15.89
N LYS A 106 -7.13 8.92 -16.07
CA LYS A 106 -7.82 9.05 -17.37
C LYS A 106 -6.88 9.32 -18.55
N GLN A 107 -5.86 10.16 -18.32
CA GLN A 107 -4.86 10.55 -19.31
C GLN A 107 -3.75 9.52 -19.56
N THR A 108 -3.62 8.50 -18.73
CA THR A 108 -2.52 7.52 -18.78
C THR A 108 -2.72 6.57 -19.94
N LEU A 109 -1.87 6.62 -20.97
CA LEU A 109 -1.95 5.73 -22.15
C LEU A 109 -0.88 4.65 -22.17
N GLU A 110 0.12 4.80 -21.31
CA GLU A 110 1.35 4.03 -21.34
C GLU A 110 1.20 2.65 -20.73
N LYS A 111 2.21 1.80 -20.94
CA LYS A 111 2.25 0.45 -20.38
C LYS A 111 3.01 0.46 -19.05
N LEU A 112 2.43 -0.16 -18.03
CA LEU A 112 3.09 -0.41 -16.75
C LEU A 112 3.47 -1.88 -16.65
N LYS A 113 4.76 -2.16 -16.43
CA LYS A 113 5.22 -3.47 -15.98
C LYS A 113 5.04 -3.53 -14.47
N LEU A 114 4.17 -4.42 -13.99
CA LEU A 114 3.87 -4.64 -12.58
C LEU A 114 4.42 -6.00 -12.13
N GLY A 115 5.28 -6.01 -11.12
CA GLY A 115 5.72 -7.24 -10.46
C GLY A 115 4.88 -7.54 -9.22
N LEU A 116 4.53 -8.81 -9.03
CA LEU A 116 3.88 -9.31 -7.82
C LEU A 116 4.89 -10.03 -6.94
N ILE A 117 5.00 -9.60 -5.69
CA ILE A 117 6.00 -10.05 -4.71
C ILE A 117 5.29 -10.47 -3.43
N LEU A 118 5.76 -11.55 -2.81
CA LEU A 118 5.51 -11.86 -1.41
C LEU A 118 6.74 -11.51 -0.61
N ARG A 119 6.58 -10.53 0.28
CA ARG A 119 7.61 -10.17 1.24
C ARG A 119 7.34 -10.88 2.55
N GLU A 120 8.35 -11.53 3.11
CA GLU A 120 8.25 -12.21 4.39
C GLU A 120 7.80 -11.23 5.49
N SER A 121 6.84 -11.64 6.31
CA SER A 121 6.57 -10.95 7.57
C SER A 121 7.63 -11.39 8.57
N ILE A 122 8.35 -10.45 9.17
CA ILE A 122 9.33 -10.74 10.22
C ILE A 122 9.01 -9.94 11.48
N ASP A 123 9.39 -10.50 12.62
CA ASP A 123 9.38 -9.77 13.89
C ASP A 123 10.65 -8.92 13.95
N MET A 124 10.55 -7.67 13.51
CA MET A 124 11.67 -6.74 13.43
C MET A 124 12.39 -6.54 14.78
N ASP A 125 11.68 -6.71 15.90
CA ASP A 125 12.25 -6.54 17.24
C ASP A 125 13.11 -7.74 17.66
N LYS A 126 12.85 -8.92 17.07
CA LYS A 126 13.56 -10.18 17.40
C LYS A 126 14.56 -10.60 16.33
N GLU A 127 14.40 -10.15 15.08
CA GLU A 127 15.19 -10.58 13.95
C GLU A 127 16.10 -9.45 13.43
N LEU A 128 17.42 -9.66 13.45
CA LEU A 128 18.43 -8.70 12.96
C LEU A 128 18.73 -8.82 11.45
N ARG A 129 17.75 -9.25 10.65
CA ARG A 129 17.91 -9.46 9.21
C ARG A 129 16.82 -8.76 8.41
N MET A 130 17.08 -8.58 7.13
CA MET A 130 16.06 -8.07 6.22
C MET A 130 15.01 -9.17 5.90
N PRO A 131 13.74 -8.78 5.66
CA PRO A 131 12.74 -9.70 5.13
C PRO A 131 13.15 -10.23 3.76
N LYS A 132 12.82 -11.49 3.46
CA LYS A 132 13.06 -12.06 2.14
C LYS A 132 11.90 -11.78 1.19
N ASP A 133 12.21 -11.44 -0.05
CA ASP A 133 11.23 -11.25 -1.11
C ASP A 133 11.17 -12.49 -2.01
N ARG A 134 9.96 -12.90 -2.37
CA ARG A 134 9.68 -13.95 -3.35
C ARG A 134 8.89 -13.35 -4.51
N MET A 135 9.51 -13.30 -5.68
CA MET A 135 8.84 -12.89 -6.91
C MET A 135 7.86 -13.97 -7.38
N LEU A 136 6.59 -13.62 -7.57
CA LEU A 136 5.56 -14.54 -8.04
C LEU A 136 5.33 -14.45 -9.55
N GLY A 137 5.54 -13.28 -10.14
CA GLY A 137 5.36 -13.07 -11.56
C GLY A 137 5.21 -11.60 -11.95
N GLU A 138 5.13 -11.36 -13.24
CA GLU A 138 5.02 -10.03 -13.82
C GLU A 138 3.81 -9.93 -14.75
N LYS A 139 3.18 -8.75 -14.78
CA LYS A 139 2.10 -8.41 -15.70
C LYS A 139 2.37 -7.07 -16.35
N VAL A 140 2.14 -7.00 -17.66
CA VAL A 140 2.15 -5.73 -18.40
C VAL A 140 0.72 -5.23 -18.52
N LEU A 141 0.46 -4.09 -17.90
CA LEU A 141 -0.83 -3.41 -17.90
C LEU A 141 -0.81 -2.33 -18.97
N ASN A 142 -1.70 -2.44 -19.96
CA ASN A 142 -1.74 -1.48 -21.07
C ASN A 142 -2.89 -0.46 -20.88
N PHE A 143 -2.57 0.71 -20.35
CA PHE A 143 -3.58 1.71 -20.00
C PHE A 143 -4.24 2.41 -21.19
N SER A 144 -3.73 2.22 -22.41
CA SER A 144 -4.46 2.58 -23.63
C SER A 144 -5.73 1.74 -23.82
N LYS A 145 -5.77 0.51 -23.29
CA LYS A 145 -6.90 -0.42 -23.46
C LYS A 145 -7.89 -0.40 -22.31
N SER A 146 -7.41 -0.27 -21.07
CA SER A 146 -8.27 -0.19 -19.88
C SER A 146 -7.63 0.72 -18.84
N LYS A 147 -8.43 1.49 -18.11
CA LYS A 147 -7.94 2.28 -16.97
C LYS A 147 -7.92 1.49 -15.66
N HIS A 148 -8.67 0.40 -15.59
CA HIS A 148 -8.77 -0.44 -14.41
C HIS A 148 -8.41 -1.88 -14.75
N PHE A 149 -7.40 -2.40 -14.07
CA PHE A 149 -7.01 -3.79 -14.14
C PHE A 149 -7.38 -4.51 -12.85
N LYS A 150 -7.95 -5.70 -13.00
CA LYS A 150 -8.28 -6.63 -11.92
C LYS A 150 -7.42 -7.88 -12.14
N ILE A 151 -6.50 -8.14 -11.23
CA ILE A 151 -5.55 -9.25 -11.31
C ILE A 151 -5.95 -10.28 -10.25
N PRO A 152 -6.41 -11.49 -10.62
CA PRO A 152 -6.73 -12.52 -9.64
C PRO A 152 -5.45 -13.00 -8.96
N LEU A 153 -5.47 -13.16 -7.64
CA LEU A 153 -4.31 -13.54 -6.83
C LEU A 153 -4.16 -15.05 -6.67
N GLU A 154 -5.26 -15.80 -6.69
CA GLU A 154 -5.28 -17.26 -6.50
C GLU A 154 -4.25 -18.01 -7.36
N PRO A 155 -4.04 -17.69 -8.66
CA PRO A 155 -3.06 -18.39 -9.48
C PRO A 155 -1.60 -18.16 -9.07
N TYR A 156 -1.32 -17.12 -8.29
CA TYR A 156 0.04 -16.75 -7.90
C TYR A 156 0.43 -17.31 -6.53
N TYR A 157 -0.51 -17.33 -5.58
CA TYR A 157 -0.23 -17.82 -4.23
C TYR A 157 -1.51 -18.18 -3.48
N GLN A 158 -1.45 -19.29 -2.75
CA GLN A 158 -2.45 -19.69 -1.78
C GLN A 158 -1.81 -19.67 -0.39
N PRO A 159 -2.30 -18.84 0.55
CA PRO A 159 -1.79 -18.80 1.91
C PRO A 159 -1.95 -20.14 2.63
N GLU A 160 -0.90 -20.55 3.32
CA GLU A 160 -0.92 -21.73 4.18
C GLU A 160 -1.32 -21.35 5.61
N ALA A 161 -2.06 -22.23 6.29
CA ALA A 161 -2.35 -22.05 7.71
C ALA A 161 -1.07 -22.00 8.54
N SER A 162 -1.05 -21.13 9.54
CA SER A 162 0.06 -20.96 10.47
C SER A 162 -0.42 -20.99 11.91
N LEU A 163 0.36 -21.65 12.77
CA LEU A 163 0.10 -21.74 14.21
C LEU A 163 0.78 -20.61 14.99
N GLU A 164 1.85 -20.03 14.45
CA GLU A 164 2.70 -19.08 15.16
C GLU A 164 3.04 -17.86 14.28
N PHE A 165 2.93 -16.68 14.86
CA PHE A 165 3.38 -15.45 14.21
C PHE A 165 4.91 -15.34 14.25
N PRO A 166 5.59 -14.93 13.14
CA PRO A 166 5.07 -14.62 11.81
C PRO A 166 5.31 -15.76 10.78
N GLN A 167 5.33 -17.02 11.19
CA GLN A 167 5.67 -18.14 10.30
C GLN A 167 4.69 -18.25 9.13
N LYS A 168 5.20 -18.42 7.90
CA LYS A 168 4.42 -18.54 6.66
C LYS A 168 3.49 -17.36 6.37
N MET A 169 3.73 -16.22 7.01
CA MET A 169 3.01 -14.99 6.77
C MET A 169 3.83 -14.10 5.86
N PHE A 170 3.14 -13.51 4.90
CA PHE A 170 3.74 -12.62 3.91
C PHE A 170 2.91 -11.36 3.78
N ILE A 171 3.55 -10.30 3.31
CA ILE A 171 2.96 -9.04 2.87
C ILE A 171 2.89 -9.09 1.34
N TRP A 172 1.67 -8.99 0.81
CA TRP A 172 1.47 -8.74 -0.61
C TRP A 172 2.12 -7.43 -0.98
N THR A 173 3.01 -7.48 -1.95
CA THR A 173 3.85 -6.36 -2.35
C THR A 173 3.86 -6.25 -3.86
N VAL A 174 3.92 -5.02 -4.38
CA VAL A 174 4.04 -4.78 -5.81
C VAL A 174 5.16 -3.79 -6.09
N ASN A 175 5.82 -3.97 -7.21
CA ASN A 175 6.66 -2.95 -7.81
C ASN A 175 6.14 -2.62 -9.21
N GLY A 176 6.42 -1.39 -9.66
CA GLY A 176 5.96 -0.93 -10.95
C GLY A 176 7.03 -0.16 -11.70
N THR A 177 7.10 -0.40 -13.01
CA THR A 177 8.02 0.28 -13.93
C THR A 177 7.26 0.67 -15.19
N TRP A 178 7.24 1.95 -15.53
CA TRP A 178 6.68 2.41 -16.80
C TRP A 178 7.57 1.98 -17.95
N ILE A 179 6.97 1.31 -18.94
CA ILE A 179 7.66 0.91 -20.17
C ILE A 179 7.62 2.11 -21.12
N THR A 180 8.76 2.76 -21.31
CA THR A 180 8.88 3.90 -22.24
C THR A 180 9.36 3.41 -23.60
N GLU A 181 8.51 3.47 -24.63
CA GLU A 181 8.90 3.10 -26.01
C GLU A 181 9.71 4.21 -26.71
N ASN A 182 9.64 5.47 -26.25
CA ASN A 182 10.45 6.59 -26.76
C ASN A 182 10.99 7.47 -25.60
N GLN A 183 12.32 7.58 -25.50
CA GLN A 183 13.02 8.36 -24.46
C GLN A 183 12.97 9.89 -24.68
N SER A 184 12.43 10.36 -25.81
CA SER A 184 12.57 11.75 -26.28
C SER A 184 11.52 12.75 -25.77
N TYR A 185 10.52 12.34 -24.99
CA TYR A 185 9.48 13.25 -24.50
C TYR A 185 9.33 13.23 -22.98
N LEU A 186 10.38 13.67 -22.28
CA LEU A 186 10.30 14.15 -20.90
C LEU A 186 9.67 15.56 -20.85
N ASN A 187 8.53 15.76 -21.53
CA ASN A 187 7.57 16.79 -21.16
C ASN A 187 6.51 16.11 -20.28
N GLU A 188 6.96 15.77 -19.07
CA GLU A 188 6.48 14.81 -18.06
C GLU A 188 5.10 15.07 -17.45
N LYS A 189 4.21 15.85 -18.07
CA LYS A 189 3.03 16.33 -17.31
C LYS A 189 1.84 15.39 -17.25
N LYS A 190 1.69 14.34 -18.09
CA LYS A 190 0.39 13.61 -18.15
C LYS A 190 0.41 12.09 -18.47
N GLY A 191 1.53 11.48 -18.86
CA GLY A 191 1.49 10.09 -19.38
C GLY A 191 1.55 8.96 -18.35
N PHE A 192 2.23 9.18 -17.22
CA PHE A 192 2.64 8.13 -16.28
C PHE A 192 1.99 8.31 -14.90
N CYS A 193 0.67 8.18 -14.84
CA CYS A 193 -0.14 8.51 -13.67
C CYS A 193 -0.99 7.32 -13.21
N LEU A 194 -1.01 7.07 -11.91
CA LEU A 194 -1.85 6.09 -11.25
C LEU A 194 -2.74 6.78 -10.20
N GLU A 195 -3.98 6.31 -10.11
CA GLU A 195 -4.94 6.76 -9.10
C GLU A 195 -4.80 5.92 -7.85
N ASP A 196 -4.78 4.59 -7.96
CA ASP A 196 -4.81 3.71 -6.79
C ASP A 196 -4.38 2.26 -7.11
N ILE A 197 -3.88 1.57 -6.10
CA ILE A 197 -3.52 0.15 -6.07
C ILE A 197 -3.96 -0.45 -4.74
N TRP A 198 -4.82 -1.47 -4.79
CA TRP A 198 -5.33 -2.10 -3.57
C TRP A 198 -5.73 -3.55 -3.76
N LEU A 199 -5.94 -4.24 -2.64
CA LEU A 199 -6.45 -5.61 -2.58
C LEU A 199 -7.93 -5.62 -2.21
N SER A 200 -8.71 -6.50 -2.82
CA SER A 200 -10.10 -6.79 -2.45
C SER A 200 -10.30 -8.26 -2.11
N GLU A 201 -11.31 -8.52 -1.27
CA GLU A 201 -11.84 -9.87 -1.02
C GLU A 201 -13.02 -10.22 -1.94
N ASP A 202 -13.54 -9.21 -2.66
CA ASP A 202 -14.63 -9.33 -3.64
C ASP A 202 -14.11 -9.82 -5.01
#